data_AF-A0A7H9B774-F1
#
_entry.id   AF-A0A7H9B774-F1
#
_cell.length_a   1.000
_cell.length_b   1.000
_cell.length_c   1.000
_cell.angle_alpha   90.00
_cell.angle_beta   90.00
_cell.angle_gamma   90.00
#
_symmetry.space_group_name_H-M   'P 1'
#
loop_
_entity.id
_entity.type
_entity.pdbx_description
1 polymer ?
#
loop_
_entity_poly.entity_id
_entity_poly.type
_entity_poly.pdbx_seq_one_letter_code
_entity_poly.pdbx_strand_id
1 'polypeptide(L)'
;MDYLRDKLQGDEKFRIDLSKNVTHPAFQYNRERCLPISQIFGHRGFFLFPSENSYDIFKNTKFNYGLLEPGGVGIPLFHIRKCYHLMSFSGRSPVFIIYKNIILHEKENVPFAKYNVIRKENGLVLYEVPYCEIYRRMGLLNKEYNLVFSFDGITTRQLLMIRRSYNRDLFTNINDTNLRWHVSYSPLKSDQFRLAILEDGAPSLLDDSETRRRKKSSDSSSGKRENRVIAHFTRRHKDYLPKIISKESNLIIGEWSDSPSYGISSIPWDTQALSCQALLIHYLEDEEEKRGSNQPAN
;
A
#
# COMPACT_ATOMS: atom_id res chain seq x y z
N MET A 1 22.46 12.12 -24.76
CA MET A 1 21.73 10.97 -25.35
C MET A 1 21.44 9.89 -24.31
N ASP A 2 22.33 9.65 -23.35
CA ASP A 2 22.13 8.61 -22.31
C ASP A 2 21.05 8.95 -21.27
N TYR A 3 20.81 10.23 -20.97
CA TYR A 3 19.75 10.67 -20.05
C TYR A 3 18.32 10.36 -20.56
N LEU A 4 18.13 10.33 -21.89
CA LEU A 4 16.84 9.98 -22.50
C LEU A 4 16.66 8.45 -22.60
N ARG A 5 17.74 7.67 -22.75
CA ARG A 5 17.71 6.20 -22.67
C ARG A 5 17.38 5.71 -21.26
N ASP A 6 17.90 6.35 -20.22
CA ASP A 6 17.61 6.01 -18.82
C ASP A 6 16.17 6.32 -18.40
N LYS A 7 15.54 7.33 -19.02
CA LYS A 7 14.11 7.62 -18.84
C LYS A 7 13.23 6.58 -19.55
N LEU A 8 13.58 6.19 -20.77
CA LEU A 8 12.80 5.21 -21.55
C LEU A 8 12.96 3.76 -21.01
N GLN A 9 14.14 3.36 -20.54
CA GLN A 9 14.35 2.08 -19.83
C GLN A 9 13.82 2.11 -18.38
N GLY A 10 13.71 3.30 -17.80
CA GLY A 10 13.24 3.52 -16.45
C GLY A 10 11.76 3.17 -16.23
N ASP A 11 10.94 3.21 -17.28
CA ASP A 11 9.51 2.89 -17.24
C ASP A 11 9.24 1.40 -17.53
N GLU A 12 10.05 0.75 -18.39
CA GLU A 12 9.89 -0.69 -18.68
C GLU A 12 10.06 -1.59 -17.45
N LYS A 13 10.86 -1.16 -16.46
CA LYS A 13 11.07 -1.92 -15.22
C LYS A 13 9.94 -1.83 -14.20
N PHE A 14 8.97 -0.95 -14.43
CA PHE A 14 7.75 -0.84 -13.62
C PHE A 14 6.55 -1.51 -14.30
N ARG A 15 6.78 -2.23 -15.41
CA ARG A 15 5.72 -2.95 -16.11
C ARG A 15 5.08 -3.97 -15.19
N ILE A 16 3.78 -3.80 -15.01
CA ILE A 16 2.95 -4.81 -14.38
C ILE A 16 2.60 -5.84 -15.44
N ASP A 17 2.67 -7.10 -15.05
CA ASP A 17 2.27 -8.16 -15.96
C ASP A 17 0.75 -8.20 -16.09
N LEU A 18 0.23 -7.69 -17.21
CA LEU A 18 -1.19 -7.69 -17.56
C LEU A 18 -1.62 -8.96 -18.30
N SER A 19 -0.76 -9.96 -18.45
CA SER A 19 -1.12 -11.20 -19.15
C SER A 19 -2.25 -11.94 -18.41
N LYS A 20 -3.14 -12.57 -19.19
CA LYS A 20 -4.14 -13.47 -18.61
C LYS A 20 -3.44 -14.74 -18.17
N ASN A 21 -3.38 -14.97 -16.86
CA ASN A 21 -2.82 -16.21 -16.31
C ASN A 21 -3.93 -17.07 -15.71
N VAL A 22 -4.03 -18.31 -16.16
CA VAL A 22 -4.99 -19.30 -15.67
C VAL A 22 -4.61 -19.81 -14.28
N THR A 23 -3.33 -19.84 -13.92
CA THR A 23 -2.86 -20.39 -12.63
C THR A 23 -3.15 -19.50 -11.44
N HIS A 24 -3.25 -18.19 -11.63
CA HIS A 24 -3.60 -17.22 -10.59
C HIS A 24 -4.75 -16.31 -11.05
N PRO A 25 -6.00 -16.81 -11.04
CA PRO A 25 -7.15 -16.07 -11.57
C PRO A 25 -7.43 -14.77 -10.80
N ALA A 26 -7.07 -14.71 -9.51
CA ALA A 26 -7.20 -13.51 -8.68
C ALA A 26 -6.30 -12.33 -9.15
N PHE A 27 -5.29 -12.60 -9.98
CA PHE A 27 -4.36 -11.58 -10.49
C PHE A 27 -4.38 -11.52 -12.02
N GLN A 28 -5.57 -11.58 -12.60
CA GLN A 28 -5.78 -11.22 -14.00
C GLN A 28 -6.11 -9.72 -14.04
N TYR A 29 -5.32 -8.94 -14.77
CA TYR A 29 -5.46 -7.50 -14.80
C TYR A 29 -5.67 -7.02 -16.22
N ASN A 30 -6.47 -5.96 -16.37
CA ASN A 30 -6.69 -5.31 -17.66
C ASN A 30 -6.18 -3.86 -17.69
N ARG A 31 -5.71 -3.34 -16.55
CA ARG A 31 -5.13 -2.01 -16.43
C ARG A 31 -4.15 -1.89 -15.27
N GLU A 32 -3.44 -0.76 -15.26
CA GLU A 32 -2.67 -0.30 -14.12
C GLU A 32 -3.36 0.91 -13.47
N ARG A 33 -3.27 1.00 -12.15
CA ARG A 33 -3.66 2.19 -11.38
C ARG A 33 -2.42 2.76 -10.69
N CYS A 34 -2.19 4.06 -10.85
CA CYS A 34 -1.17 4.80 -10.11
C CYS A 34 -1.81 5.53 -8.92
N LEU A 35 -1.34 5.25 -7.71
CA LEU A 35 -1.84 5.71 -6.43
C LEU A 35 -0.77 6.55 -5.74
N PRO A 36 -0.84 7.88 -5.83
CA PRO A 36 0.12 8.77 -5.17
C PRO A 36 0.01 8.69 -3.65
N ILE A 37 1.15 8.61 -2.98
CA ILE A 37 1.27 8.79 -1.54
C ILE A 37 1.88 10.16 -1.28
N SER A 38 1.29 10.93 -0.38
CA SER A 38 1.72 12.29 -0.07
C SER A 38 1.73 12.56 1.43
N GLN A 39 2.56 13.53 1.82
CA GLN A 39 2.52 14.14 3.13
C GLN A 39 1.88 15.54 3.01
N ILE A 40 1.00 15.86 3.96
CA ILE A 40 0.35 17.16 4.06
C ILE A 40 0.90 17.89 5.29
N PHE A 41 1.38 19.11 5.10
CA PHE A 41 1.91 19.94 6.18
C PHE A 41 0.84 20.16 7.27
N GLY A 42 1.25 20.06 8.54
CA GLY A 42 0.35 20.16 9.69
C GLY A 42 -0.45 18.89 10.01
N HIS A 43 -0.48 17.90 9.12
CA HIS A 43 -1.15 16.62 9.35
C HIS A 43 -0.13 15.51 9.66
N ARG A 44 -0.45 14.68 10.64
CA ARG A 44 0.39 13.52 10.99
C ARG A 44 0.13 12.36 10.03
N GLY A 45 1.19 11.70 9.57
CA GLY A 45 1.10 10.51 8.72
C GLY A 45 1.00 10.83 7.24
N PHE A 46 0.53 9.86 6.46
CA PHE A 46 0.55 9.92 4.99
C PHE A 46 -0.81 9.64 4.39
N PHE A 47 -1.10 10.31 3.27
CA PHE A 47 -2.33 10.17 2.52
C PHE A 47 -2.05 9.42 1.23
N LEU A 48 -2.95 8.52 0.83
CA LEU A 48 -2.91 7.83 -0.44
C LEU A 48 -4.11 8.24 -1.29
N PHE A 49 -3.86 8.66 -2.52
CA PHE A 49 -4.88 9.11 -3.46
C PHE A 49 -5.25 7.99 -4.43
N PRO A 50 -6.53 7.93 -4.87
CA PRO A 50 -7.01 6.86 -5.75
C PRO A 50 -6.49 6.98 -7.19
N SER A 51 -5.95 8.14 -7.58
CA SER A 51 -5.31 8.39 -8.88
C SER A 51 -4.44 9.64 -8.83
N GLU A 52 -3.54 9.80 -9.81
CA GLU A 52 -2.83 11.06 -10.06
C GLU A 52 -3.81 12.23 -10.27
N ASN A 53 -4.87 12.02 -11.05
CA ASN A 53 -5.90 13.04 -11.27
C ASN A 53 -6.58 13.50 -9.97
N SER A 54 -6.89 12.56 -9.08
CA SER A 54 -7.45 12.88 -7.77
C SER A 54 -6.46 13.63 -6.87
N TYR A 55 -5.17 13.33 -6.96
CA TYR A 55 -4.13 14.06 -6.25
C TYR A 55 -4.01 15.50 -6.77
N ASP A 56 -3.99 15.69 -8.09
CA ASP A 56 -3.85 17.00 -8.72
C ASP A 56 -5.06 17.92 -8.41
N ILE A 57 -6.28 17.37 -8.45
CA ILE A 57 -7.50 18.11 -8.08
C ILE A 57 -7.41 18.56 -6.62
N PHE A 58 -7.07 17.68 -5.69
CA PHE A 58 -6.95 18.02 -4.26
C PHE A 58 -5.88 19.09 -4.00
N LYS A 59 -4.79 19.06 -4.76
CA LYS A 59 -3.73 20.07 -4.67
C LYS A 59 -4.20 21.44 -5.16
N ASN A 60 -4.97 21.48 -6.24
CA ASN A 60 -5.50 22.72 -6.80
C ASN A 60 -6.59 23.37 -5.94
N THR A 61 -7.31 22.59 -5.13
CA THR A 61 -8.32 23.12 -4.19
C THR A 61 -7.73 23.68 -2.88
N LYS A 62 -6.39 23.70 -2.74
CA LYS A 62 -5.69 24.15 -1.53
C LYS A 62 -6.23 23.47 -0.27
N PHE A 63 -6.30 22.14 -0.25
CA PHE A 63 -6.72 21.31 0.90
C PHE A 63 -8.19 21.34 1.27
N ASN A 64 -8.96 22.22 0.64
CA ASN A 64 -10.39 22.15 0.79
C ASN A 64 -10.88 21.00 -0.09
N TYR A 65 -11.65 20.08 0.49
CA TYR A 65 -12.44 19.17 -0.34
C TYR A 65 -13.26 20.06 -1.28
N GLY A 66 -13.08 19.88 -2.59
CA GLY A 66 -13.83 20.61 -3.61
C GLY A 66 -15.33 20.29 -3.54
N LEU A 67 -16.04 20.51 -4.65
CA LEU A 67 -17.42 20.04 -4.75
C LEU A 67 -17.48 18.52 -4.49
N LEU A 68 -18.33 18.08 -3.56
CA LEU A 68 -18.55 16.65 -3.37
C LEU A 68 -19.32 16.08 -4.56
N GLU A 69 -18.70 15.09 -5.21
CA GLU A 69 -19.32 14.33 -6.31
C GLU A 69 -19.37 12.84 -5.93
N PRO A 70 -20.36 12.06 -6.42
CA PRO A 70 -20.51 10.65 -6.08
C PRO A 70 -19.27 9.79 -6.37
N GLY A 71 -18.49 10.15 -7.38
CA GLY A 71 -17.23 9.46 -7.71
C GLY A 71 -16.11 9.70 -6.70
N GLY A 72 -16.16 10.80 -5.94
CA GLY A 72 -15.15 11.16 -4.95
C GLY A 72 -13.76 11.44 -5.54
N VAL A 73 -13.71 12.06 -6.73
CA VAL A 73 -12.47 12.54 -7.32
C VAL A 73 -11.99 13.76 -6.52
N GLY A 74 -10.68 13.87 -6.29
CA GLY A 74 -10.13 14.93 -5.45
C GLY A 74 -10.13 14.59 -3.96
N ILE A 75 -10.49 13.36 -3.58
CA ILE A 75 -10.56 12.92 -2.18
C ILE A 75 -9.48 11.86 -1.96
N PRO A 76 -8.64 11.96 -0.90
CA PRO A 76 -7.71 10.89 -0.56
C PRO A 76 -8.48 9.60 -0.28
N LEU A 77 -8.00 8.46 -0.76
CA LEU A 77 -8.58 7.16 -0.44
C LEU A 77 -8.33 6.77 1.01
N PHE A 78 -7.07 6.90 1.44
CA PHE A 78 -6.61 6.47 2.75
C PHE A 78 -5.76 7.51 3.46
N HIS A 79 -5.79 7.49 4.79
CA HIS A 79 -4.88 8.23 5.67
C HIS A 79 -4.31 7.28 6.73
N ILE A 80 -3.01 6.97 6.66
CA ILE A 80 -2.32 6.17 7.68
C ILE A 80 -1.81 7.07 8.81
N ARG A 81 -2.15 6.72 10.06
CA ARG A 81 -1.70 7.41 11.27
C ARG A 81 -1.02 6.43 12.21
N LYS A 82 0.10 6.85 12.82
CA LYS A 82 0.76 6.10 13.88
C LYS A 82 0.05 6.33 15.22
N CYS A 83 -0.17 5.25 15.96
CA CYS A 83 -0.68 5.29 17.31
C CYS A 83 0.48 5.48 18.30
N TYR A 84 0.37 6.44 19.21
CA TYR A 84 1.38 6.72 20.23
C TYR A 84 0.95 6.21 21.62
N HIS A 85 0.28 5.06 21.67
CA HIS A 85 -0.09 4.46 22.95
C HIS A 85 1.11 3.75 23.58
N LEU A 86 1.36 4.00 24.87
CA LEU A 86 2.42 3.36 25.65
C LEU A 86 2.29 1.82 25.63
N MET A 87 1.09 1.27 25.44
CA MET A 87 0.82 -0.17 25.40
C MET A 87 1.05 -0.83 24.02
N SER A 88 1.43 -0.09 22.98
CA SER A 88 1.64 -0.67 21.63
C SER A 88 2.78 -1.69 21.57
N PHE A 89 3.66 -1.73 22.58
CA PHE A 89 4.70 -2.75 22.71
C PHE A 89 4.16 -4.12 23.16
N SER A 90 3.00 -4.16 23.84
CA SER A 90 2.38 -5.41 24.31
C SER A 90 1.64 -6.19 23.21
N GLY A 91 1.53 -5.63 22.01
CA GLY A 91 0.74 -6.18 20.91
C GLY A 91 -0.78 -6.09 21.10
N ARG A 92 -1.26 -5.53 22.22
CA ARG A 92 -2.70 -5.40 22.55
C ARG A 92 -3.37 -4.16 21.96
N SER A 93 -2.59 -3.26 21.37
CA SER A 93 -3.11 -2.06 20.71
C SER A 93 -2.46 -1.90 19.34
N PRO A 94 -3.18 -1.34 18.36
CA PRO A 94 -2.62 -1.11 17.04
C PRO A 94 -1.44 -0.13 17.14
N VAL A 95 -0.42 -0.36 16.30
CA VAL A 95 0.69 0.58 16.08
C VAL A 95 0.35 1.60 14.99
N PHE A 96 -0.51 1.24 14.06
CA PHE A 96 -1.03 2.14 13.02
C PHE A 96 -2.53 1.91 12.83
N ILE A 97 -3.24 2.96 12.45
CA ILE A 97 -4.62 2.89 11.95
C ILE A 97 -4.65 3.57 10.60
N ILE A 98 -5.19 2.87 9.61
CA ILE A 98 -5.51 3.43 8.29
C ILE A 98 -6.98 3.77 8.29
N TYR A 99 -7.25 5.05 8.09
CA TYR A 99 -8.59 5.57 7.87
C TYR A 99 -8.90 5.57 6.38
N LYS A 100 -10.16 5.31 6.04
CA LYS A 100 -10.70 5.35 4.69
C LYS A 100 -11.71 6.49 4.58
N ASN A 101 -11.66 7.22 3.47
CA ASN A 101 -12.73 8.14 3.12
C ASN A 101 -13.81 7.41 2.33
N ILE A 102 -15.07 7.66 2.67
CA ILE A 102 -16.24 7.15 1.94
C ILE A 102 -17.25 8.28 1.73
N ILE A 103 -17.97 8.22 0.62
CA ILE A 103 -19.09 9.11 0.33
C ILE A 103 -20.37 8.28 0.34
N LEU A 104 -21.37 8.78 1.05
CA LEU A 104 -22.71 8.21 1.08
C LEU A 104 -23.72 9.33 0.84
N HIS A 105 -24.92 8.96 0.38
CA HIS A 105 -26.03 9.89 0.43
C HIS A 105 -26.46 10.14 1.88
N GLU A 106 -26.96 11.33 2.20
CA GLU A 106 -27.31 11.71 3.58
C GLU A 106 -28.38 10.81 4.23
N LYS A 107 -29.19 10.12 3.40
CA LYS A 107 -30.22 9.18 3.85
C LYS A 107 -29.70 7.76 4.06
N GLU A 108 -28.47 7.46 3.67
CA GLU A 108 -27.88 6.14 3.80
C GLU A 108 -27.27 5.94 5.18
N ASN A 109 -27.34 4.71 5.69
CA ASN A 109 -26.71 4.36 6.95
C ASN A 109 -25.20 4.17 6.76
N VAL A 110 -24.41 4.74 7.67
CA VAL A 110 -22.96 4.53 7.68
C VAL A 110 -22.67 3.09 8.14
N PRO A 111 -21.99 2.26 7.35
CA PRO A 111 -21.75 0.86 7.69
C PRO A 111 -20.60 0.69 8.70
N PHE A 112 -20.27 1.71 9.49
CA PHE A 112 -19.16 1.67 10.44
C PHE A 112 -19.62 2.16 11.80
N ALA A 113 -19.26 1.44 12.86
CA ALA A 113 -19.62 1.82 14.23
C ALA A 113 -18.96 3.14 14.69
N LYS A 114 -17.80 3.46 14.11
CA LYS A 114 -17.05 4.69 14.37
C LYS A 114 -16.81 5.41 13.06
N TYR A 115 -17.10 6.70 13.01
CA TYR A 115 -16.86 7.53 11.84
C TYR A 115 -16.78 9.00 12.26
N ASN A 116 -16.12 9.80 11.41
CA ASN A 116 -16.11 11.25 11.51
C ASN A 116 -16.75 11.83 10.25
N VAL A 117 -17.64 12.81 10.40
CA VAL A 117 -18.16 13.59 9.27
C VAL A 117 -17.13 14.66 8.92
N ILE A 118 -16.62 14.62 7.69
CA ILE A 118 -15.65 15.61 7.19
C ILE A 118 -16.40 16.78 6.54
N ARG A 119 -17.37 16.49 5.68
CA ARG A 119 -18.11 17.48 4.90
C ARG A 119 -19.49 16.97 4.52
N LYS A 120 -20.46 17.89 4.41
CA LYS A 120 -21.80 17.65 3.89
C LYS A 120 -22.11 18.68 2.82
N GLU A 121 -22.57 18.23 1.66
CA GLU A 121 -22.87 19.12 0.53
C GLU A 121 -23.79 18.41 -0.46
N ASN A 122 -24.82 19.11 -0.96
CA ASN A 122 -25.74 18.61 -2.01
C ASN A 122 -26.34 17.21 -1.74
N GLY A 123 -26.65 16.90 -0.48
CA GLY A 123 -27.21 15.60 -0.09
C GLY A 123 -26.20 14.45 -0.08
N LEU A 124 -24.91 14.73 -0.27
CA LEU A 124 -23.79 13.81 -0.08
C LEU A 124 -23.05 14.15 1.21
N VAL A 125 -22.54 13.12 1.87
CA VAL A 125 -21.74 13.24 3.08
C VAL A 125 -20.44 12.49 2.91
N LEU A 126 -19.34 13.19 3.15
CA LEU A 126 -18.00 12.63 3.19
C LEU A 126 -17.67 12.22 4.62
N TYR A 127 -17.36 10.95 4.82
CA TYR A 127 -16.97 10.37 6.10
C TYR A 127 -15.53 9.87 6.08
N GLU A 128 -14.86 9.99 7.22
CA GLU A 128 -13.62 9.27 7.54
C GLU A 128 -13.96 8.11 8.50
N VAL A 129 -13.58 6.89 8.13
CA VAL A 129 -13.87 5.69 8.93
C VAL A 129 -12.58 4.90 9.20
N PRO A 130 -12.40 4.29 10.39
CA PRO A 130 -11.30 3.36 10.62
C PRO A 130 -11.50 2.12 9.75
N TYR A 131 -10.52 1.82 8.91
CA TYR A 131 -10.63 0.77 7.89
C TYR A 131 -9.71 -0.41 8.14
N CYS A 132 -8.45 -0.14 8.50
CA CYS A 132 -7.47 -1.17 8.80
C CYS A 132 -6.66 -0.80 10.06
N GLU A 133 -6.68 -1.68 11.05
CA GLU A 133 -5.85 -1.58 12.25
C GLU A 133 -4.63 -2.49 12.09
N ILE A 134 -3.44 -1.95 12.30
CA ILE A 134 -2.18 -2.67 12.12
C ILE A 134 -1.55 -2.95 13.48
N TYR A 135 -1.46 -4.21 13.84
CA TYR A 135 -0.78 -4.68 15.04
C TYR A 135 0.61 -5.18 14.68
N ARG A 136 1.59 -4.92 15.55
CA ARG A 136 2.97 -5.35 15.34
C ARG A 136 3.40 -6.33 16.40
N ARG A 137 3.94 -7.47 15.98
CA ARG A 137 4.59 -8.45 16.85
C ARG A 137 6.07 -8.52 16.51
N MET A 138 6.91 -8.40 17.53
CA MET A 138 8.36 -8.49 17.41
C MET A 138 8.80 -9.89 17.80
N GLY A 139 9.41 -10.62 16.87
CA GLY A 139 10.13 -11.86 17.14
C GLY A 139 11.65 -11.63 17.12
N LEU A 140 12.42 -12.67 17.47
CA LEU A 140 13.88 -12.64 17.46
C LEU A 140 14.45 -12.31 16.07
N LEU A 141 13.94 -12.98 15.04
CA LEU A 141 14.46 -12.86 13.66
C LEU A 141 13.48 -12.17 12.70
N ASN A 142 12.21 -12.05 13.09
CA ASN A 142 11.13 -11.58 12.24
C ASN A 142 10.32 -10.49 12.95
N LYS A 143 9.80 -9.55 12.17
CA LYS A 143 8.77 -8.59 12.55
C LYS A 143 7.51 -8.95 11.77
N GLU A 144 6.41 -9.13 12.49
CA GLU A 144 5.10 -9.47 11.95
C GLU A 144 4.17 -8.27 12.08
N TYR A 145 3.42 -7.98 11.02
CA TYR A 145 2.41 -6.94 10.97
C TYR A 145 1.08 -7.60 10.60
N ASN A 146 0.14 -7.62 11.54
CA ASN A 146 -1.22 -8.12 11.33
C ASN A 146 -2.09 -6.93 10.95
N LEU A 147 -2.56 -6.90 9.71
CA LEU A 147 -3.50 -5.93 9.18
C LEU A 147 -4.91 -6.48 9.38
N VAL A 148 -5.69 -5.88 10.28
CA VAL A 148 -7.07 -6.28 10.59
C VAL A 148 -8.01 -5.28 9.93
N PHE A 149 -8.80 -5.75 8.97
CA PHE A 149 -9.77 -4.96 8.23
C PHE A 149 -11.15 -5.20 8.79
N SER A 150 -11.84 -4.12 9.11
CA SER A 150 -13.23 -4.16 9.58
C SER A 150 -14.13 -3.64 8.47
N PHE A 151 -15.02 -4.49 7.98
CA PHE A 151 -16.13 -4.09 7.12
C PHE A 151 -17.39 -4.16 7.98
N ASP A 152 -18.37 -3.29 7.71
CA ASP A 152 -19.75 -3.36 8.23
C ASP A 152 -19.94 -3.51 9.77
N GLY A 153 -18.86 -3.43 10.55
CA GLY A 153 -18.85 -3.72 11.99
C GLY A 153 -18.91 -5.21 12.34
N ILE A 154 -19.07 -6.12 11.38
CA ILE A 154 -19.27 -7.56 11.62
C ILE A 154 -18.19 -8.38 10.92
N THR A 155 -17.94 -8.09 9.65
CA THR A 155 -17.01 -8.86 8.83
C THR A 155 -15.59 -8.39 9.08
N THR A 156 -14.72 -9.30 9.51
CA THR A 156 -13.28 -9.01 9.63
C THR A 156 -12.47 -9.85 8.66
N ARG A 157 -11.52 -9.21 7.98
CA ARG A 157 -10.48 -9.91 7.20
C ARG A 157 -9.13 -9.57 7.81
N GLN A 158 -8.21 -10.52 7.79
CA GLN A 158 -6.86 -10.30 8.31
C GLN A 158 -5.84 -10.66 7.25
N LEU A 159 -4.82 -9.81 7.13
CA LEU A 159 -3.65 -10.08 6.30
C LEU A 159 -2.40 -9.99 7.15
N LEU A 160 -1.49 -10.94 6.95
CA LEU A 160 -0.20 -10.96 7.62
C LEU A 160 0.88 -10.44 6.67
N MET A 161 1.73 -9.56 7.17
CA MET A 161 3.00 -9.22 6.54
C MET A 161 4.16 -9.61 7.46
N ILE A 162 5.12 -10.38 6.95
CA ILE A 162 6.31 -10.78 7.70
C ILE A 162 7.55 -10.18 7.05
N ARG A 163 8.39 -9.54 7.86
CA ARG A 163 9.70 -9.00 7.48
C ARG A 163 10.80 -9.62 8.35
N ARG A 164 11.95 -9.97 7.77
CA ARG A 164 13.14 -10.37 8.54
C ARG A 164 13.89 -9.15 9.06
N SER A 165 14.51 -9.24 10.24
CA SER A 165 15.22 -8.11 10.85
C SER A 165 16.35 -7.52 9.98
N TYR A 166 17.06 -8.37 9.22
CA TYR A 166 18.19 -7.97 8.36
C TYR A 166 17.85 -7.91 6.87
N ASN A 167 16.57 -8.06 6.52
CA ASN A 167 16.11 -7.98 5.14
C ASN A 167 14.98 -6.95 5.05
N ARG A 168 14.90 -6.25 3.92
CA ARG A 168 13.82 -5.30 3.65
C ARG A 168 12.64 -5.95 2.94
N ASP A 169 12.81 -7.16 2.37
CA ASP A 169 11.71 -7.92 1.77
C ASP A 169 10.59 -8.19 2.79
N LEU A 170 9.34 -8.05 2.35
CA LEU A 170 8.14 -8.40 3.11
C LEU A 170 7.33 -9.46 2.37
N PHE A 171 6.86 -10.45 3.12
CA PHE A 171 6.07 -11.58 2.62
C PHE A 171 4.63 -11.42 3.09
N THR A 172 3.68 -11.68 2.20
CA THR A 172 2.24 -11.63 2.51
C THR A 172 1.48 -12.71 1.73
N ASN A 173 0.24 -12.97 2.10
CA ASN A 173 -0.66 -13.86 1.38
C ASN A 173 -1.98 -13.12 1.14
N ILE A 174 -2.45 -13.14 -0.10
CA ILE A 174 -3.75 -12.59 -0.50
C ILE A 174 -4.41 -13.62 -1.41
N ASN A 175 -5.68 -13.93 -1.14
CA ASN A 175 -6.47 -14.90 -1.92
C ASN A 175 -5.69 -16.22 -2.13
N ASP A 176 -5.17 -16.77 -1.03
CA ASP A 176 -4.37 -18.00 -0.96
C ASP A 176 -3.07 -18.00 -1.78
N THR A 177 -2.67 -16.85 -2.30
CA THR A 177 -1.43 -16.72 -3.07
C THR A 177 -0.37 -16.00 -2.26
N ASN A 178 0.80 -16.63 -2.14
CA ASN A 178 1.96 -16.03 -1.50
C ASN A 178 2.56 -14.96 -2.40
N LEU A 179 2.78 -13.78 -1.84
CA LEU A 179 3.35 -12.62 -2.51
C LEU A 179 4.57 -12.12 -1.75
N ARG A 180 5.47 -11.46 -2.48
CA ARG A 180 6.65 -10.82 -1.88
C ARG A 180 6.84 -9.42 -2.41
N TRP A 181 6.82 -8.45 -1.49
CA TRP A 181 7.40 -7.14 -1.69
C TRP A 181 8.92 -7.27 -1.60
N HIS A 182 9.57 -7.24 -2.76
CA HIS A 182 11.01 -7.37 -2.89
C HIS A 182 11.65 -6.03 -3.22
N VAL A 183 12.74 -5.70 -2.52
CA VAL A 183 13.58 -4.54 -2.86
C VAL A 183 14.92 -5.02 -3.39
N SER A 184 15.28 -4.57 -4.58
CA SER A 184 16.59 -4.87 -5.13
C SER A 184 17.67 -4.15 -4.33
N TYR A 185 18.71 -4.88 -3.93
CA TYR A 185 19.84 -4.28 -3.24
C TYR A 185 20.49 -3.22 -4.13
N SER A 186 20.75 -2.05 -3.55
CA SER A 186 21.55 -0.99 -4.15
C SER A 186 22.47 -0.42 -3.07
N PRO A 187 23.77 -0.17 -3.37
CA PRO A 187 24.69 0.50 -2.46
C PRO A 187 24.17 1.86 -1.96
N LEU A 188 23.31 2.52 -2.76
CA LEU A 188 22.72 3.82 -2.45
C LEU A 188 21.35 3.74 -1.76
N LYS A 189 20.98 2.56 -1.23
CA LYS A 189 19.63 2.20 -0.75
C LYS A 189 18.58 2.32 -1.88
N SER A 190 17.98 1.20 -2.26
CA SER A 190 16.88 1.23 -3.24
C SER A 190 15.58 1.64 -2.56
N ASP A 191 14.88 2.61 -3.16
CA ASP A 191 13.57 3.09 -2.71
C ASP A 191 12.42 2.51 -3.55
N GLN A 192 12.65 1.33 -4.12
CA GLN A 192 11.74 0.66 -5.03
C GLN A 192 11.46 -0.76 -4.55
N PHE A 193 10.19 -1.04 -4.31
CA PHE A 193 9.71 -2.38 -3.99
C PHE A 193 8.85 -2.87 -5.16
N ARG A 194 9.09 -4.10 -5.61
CA ARG A 194 8.21 -4.81 -6.52
C ARG A 194 7.44 -5.85 -5.75
N LEU A 195 6.13 -5.92 -5.94
CA LEU A 195 5.31 -7.01 -5.45
C LEU A 195 5.21 -8.07 -6.52
N ALA A 196 5.71 -9.25 -6.23
CA ALA A 196 5.65 -10.37 -7.16
C ALA A 196 4.97 -11.59 -6.54
N ILE A 197 4.28 -12.35 -7.37
CA ILE A 197 3.76 -13.67 -7.01
C ILE A 197 4.94 -14.60 -6.73
N LEU A 198 4.91 -15.28 -5.59
CA LEU A 198 5.85 -16.36 -5.29
C LEU A 198 5.30 -17.63 -5.94
N GLU A 199 6.05 -18.19 -6.88
CA GLU A 199 5.74 -19.49 -7.46
C GLU A 199 5.65 -20.57 -6.36
N ASP A 200 4.83 -21.60 -6.57
CA ASP A 200 4.52 -22.62 -5.56
C ASP A 200 5.75 -23.30 -4.95
N GLY A 201 6.83 -23.45 -5.74
CA GLY A 201 8.11 -24.01 -5.30
C GLY A 201 9.01 -23.06 -4.51
N ALA A 202 8.70 -21.76 -4.46
CA ALA A 202 9.51 -20.77 -3.75
C ALA A 202 9.21 -20.77 -2.24
N PRO A 203 10.24 -20.84 -1.37
CA PRO A 203 10.02 -20.79 0.08
C PRO A 203 9.53 -19.41 0.52
N SER A 204 8.42 -19.38 1.25
CA SER A 204 7.84 -18.19 1.87
C SER A 204 8.14 -18.15 3.37
N LEU A 205 8.15 -16.94 3.96
CA LEU A 205 8.16 -16.79 5.43
C LEU A 205 6.84 -17.17 6.08
N LEU A 206 5.78 -17.29 5.27
CA LEU A 206 4.45 -17.72 5.70
C LEU A 206 4.31 -19.24 5.71
N ASP A 207 5.20 -19.96 5.01
CA ASP A 207 5.21 -21.42 5.03
C ASP A 207 5.58 -21.91 6.44
N ASP A 208 4.92 -22.98 6.89
CA ASP A 208 5.34 -23.73 8.08
C ASP A 208 6.75 -24.32 7.90
N SER A 209 7.32 -24.81 8.99
CA SER A 209 8.70 -25.30 9.01
C SER A 209 8.93 -26.50 8.11
N GLU A 210 7.93 -27.37 7.93
CA GLU A 210 8.00 -28.57 7.10
C GLU A 210 7.89 -28.21 5.61
N THR A 211 6.87 -27.44 5.24
CA THR A 211 6.67 -26.96 3.86
C THR A 211 7.89 -26.19 3.37
N ARG A 212 8.45 -25.32 4.21
CA ARG A 212 9.66 -24.56 3.87
C ARG A 212 10.89 -25.45 3.66
N ARG A 213 11.03 -26.54 4.43
CA ARG A 213 12.12 -27.51 4.25
C ARG A 213 11.95 -28.26 2.93
N ARG A 214 10.74 -28.75 2.64
CA ARG A 214 10.42 -29.45 1.38
C ARG A 214 10.74 -28.60 0.16
N LYS A 215 10.28 -27.34 0.12
CA LYS A 215 10.54 -26.39 -0.97
C LYS A 215 12.03 -26.04 -1.14
N LYS A 216 12.80 -26.03 -0.05
CA LYS A 216 14.26 -25.83 -0.09
C LYS A 216 15.03 -27.04 -0.59
N SER A 217 14.56 -28.25 -0.28
CA SER A 217 15.18 -29.50 -0.74
C SER A 217 14.84 -29.84 -2.19
N SER A 218 13.71 -29.35 -2.71
CA SER A 218 13.35 -29.43 -4.12
C SER A 218 14.09 -28.36 -4.92
N ASP A 219 15.42 -28.46 -4.93
CA ASP A 219 16.33 -27.55 -5.61
C ASP A 219 16.17 -27.73 -7.13
N SER A 220 15.17 -27.06 -7.71
CA SER A 220 14.96 -27.02 -9.15
C SER A 220 15.86 -25.95 -9.76
N SER A 221 17.07 -26.37 -10.09
CA SER A 221 17.98 -25.73 -11.05
C SER A 221 17.37 -25.60 -12.45
N SER A 222 16.25 -24.87 -12.61
CA SER A 222 15.68 -24.59 -13.94
C SER A 222 15.15 -23.16 -14.05
N GLY A 223 15.73 -22.43 -15.02
CA GLY A 223 15.18 -21.22 -15.62
C GLY A 223 15.33 -19.94 -14.80
N LYS A 224 15.52 -18.81 -15.49
CA LYS A 224 15.27 -17.48 -14.91
C LYS A 224 13.82 -17.46 -14.44
N ARG A 225 13.59 -17.70 -13.15
CA ARG A 225 12.26 -17.66 -12.53
C ARG A 225 11.77 -16.21 -12.52
N GLU A 226 11.00 -15.84 -13.54
CA GLU A 226 10.38 -14.54 -13.65
C GLU A 226 9.18 -14.50 -12.71
N ASN A 227 9.42 -14.05 -11.46
CA ASN A 227 8.31 -13.79 -10.55
C ASN A 227 7.42 -12.71 -11.18
N ARG A 228 6.18 -13.09 -11.54
CA ARG A 228 5.19 -12.20 -12.12
C ARG A 228 4.96 -10.99 -11.20
N VAL A 229 5.22 -9.79 -11.71
CA VAL A 229 5.10 -8.55 -10.94
C VAL A 229 3.69 -7.99 -11.09
N ILE A 230 3.05 -7.74 -9.95
CA ILE A 230 1.65 -7.31 -9.87
C ILE A 230 1.48 -5.90 -9.31
N ALA A 231 2.50 -5.36 -8.63
CA ALA A 231 2.53 -3.98 -8.17
C ALA A 231 3.96 -3.47 -7.97
N HIS A 232 4.11 -2.16 -7.95
CA HIS A 232 5.36 -1.45 -7.68
C HIS A 232 5.13 -0.30 -6.70
N PHE A 233 5.97 -0.20 -5.68
CA PHE A 233 6.10 0.99 -4.86
C PHE A 233 7.41 1.70 -5.23
N THR A 234 7.37 3.01 -5.48
CA THR A 234 8.53 3.79 -5.91
C THR A 234 8.52 5.20 -5.35
N ARG A 235 9.66 5.66 -4.81
CA ARG A 235 9.86 7.07 -4.40
C ARG A 235 10.44 7.97 -5.50
N ARG A 236 10.62 7.46 -6.73
CA ARG A 236 11.23 8.22 -7.85
C ARG A 236 10.51 9.51 -8.22
N HIS A 237 9.20 9.58 -7.99
CA HIS A 237 8.37 10.71 -8.35
C HIS A 237 8.08 11.62 -7.14
N LYS A 238 8.96 11.61 -6.14
CA LYS A 238 8.86 12.44 -4.95
C LYS A 238 9.11 13.91 -5.28
N ASP A 239 8.35 14.79 -4.64
CA ASP A 239 8.60 16.23 -4.60
C ASP A 239 9.84 16.51 -3.73
N TYR A 240 10.82 17.23 -4.28
CA TYR A 240 12.05 17.59 -3.56
C TYR A 240 11.97 18.94 -2.85
N LEU A 241 11.07 19.82 -3.28
CA LEU A 241 10.89 21.14 -2.70
C LEU A 241 9.80 21.12 -1.63
N PRO A 242 9.99 21.84 -0.50
CA PRO A 242 8.98 21.92 0.54
C PRO A 242 7.72 22.56 -0.03
N LYS A 243 6.63 21.80 0.04
CA LYS A 243 5.28 22.21 -0.38
C LYS A 243 4.32 21.87 0.73
N ILE A 244 3.18 22.56 0.76
CA ILE A 244 2.12 22.23 1.72
C ILE A 244 1.60 20.79 1.45
N ILE A 245 1.57 20.37 0.17
CA ILE A 245 1.42 18.96 -0.25
C ILE A 245 2.72 18.52 -0.91
N SER A 246 3.38 17.56 -0.28
CA SER A 246 4.55 16.91 -0.87
C SER A 246 4.17 15.51 -1.32
N LYS A 247 4.27 15.24 -2.62
CA LYS A 247 4.19 13.85 -3.12
C LYS A 247 5.43 13.10 -2.66
N GLU A 248 5.26 11.98 -1.99
CA GLU A 248 6.37 11.23 -1.38
C GLU A 248 6.70 9.93 -2.11
N SER A 249 5.71 9.31 -2.76
CA SER A 249 5.90 8.08 -3.55
C SER A 249 4.67 7.76 -4.40
N ASN A 250 4.80 6.74 -5.25
CA ASN A 250 3.69 6.13 -5.99
C ASN A 250 3.61 4.64 -5.67
N LEU A 251 2.39 4.14 -5.53
CA LEU A 251 2.06 2.73 -5.71
C LEU A 251 1.43 2.56 -7.10
N ILE A 252 1.99 1.72 -7.94
CA ILE A 252 1.45 1.33 -9.24
C ILE A 252 0.96 -0.11 -9.09
N ILE A 253 -0.29 -0.40 -9.42
CA ILE A 253 -0.90 -1.71 -9.15
C ILE A 253 -1.72 -2.20 -10.34
N GLY A 254 -1.61 -3.49 -10.65
CA GLY A 254 -2.45 -4.16 -11.63
C GLY A 254 -3.85 -4.32 -11.07
N GLU A 255 -4.85 -4.01 -11.88
CA GLU A 255 -6.24 -4.07 -11.48
C GLU A 255 -7.08 -4.64 -12.62
N TRP A 256 -8.09 -5.44 -12.27
CA TRP A 256 -9.22 -5.72 -13.15
C TRP A 256 -10.36 -4.78 -12.82
N SER A 257 -10.88 -4.09 -13.83
CA SER A 257 -12.06 -3.27 -13.66
C SER A 257 -12.74 -3.01 -15.00
N ASP A 258 -14.07 -3.05 -15.00
CA ASP A 258 -14.87 -2.80 -16.20
C ASP A 258 -14.95 -1.31 -16.56
N SER A 259 -14.65 -0.42 -15.61
CA SER A 259 -14.70 1.04 -15.82
C SER A 259 -13.55 1.80 -15.12
N PRO A 260 -12.84 2.70 -15.82
CA PRO A 260 -11.87 3.60 -15.20
C PRO A 260 -12.57 4.54 -14.22
N SER A 261 -12.30 4.34 -12.93
CA SER A 261 -12.70 5.26 -11.88
C SER A 261 -11.46 5.92 -11.29
N TYR A 262 -11.42 7.24 -11.36
CA TYR A 262 -10.33 8.05 -10.81
C TYR A 262 -10.54 8.42 -9.34
N GLY A 263 -11.72 8.14 -8.78
CA GLY A 263 -12.09 8.47 -7.42
C GLY A 263 -12.14 7.25 -6.49
N ILE A 264 -12.77 7.43 -5.32
CA ILE A 264 -12.69 6.47 -4.19
C ILE A 264 -13.78 5.39 -4.18
N SER A 265 -14.82 5.51 -5.01
CA SER A 265 -16.05 4.70 -4.89
C SER A 265 -15.95 3.27 -5.43
N SER A 266 -15.11 3.01 -6.43
CA SER A 266 -15.07 1.74 -7.16
C SER A 266 -13.67 1.13 -7.26
N ILE A 267 -13.00 1.05 -6.10
CA ILE A 267 -11.67 0.44 -5.98
C ILE A 267 -11.83 -1.01 -5.49
N PRO A 268 -11.33 -2.02 -6.22
CA PRO A 268 -11.41 -3.42 -5.81
C PRO A 268 -10.75 -3.68 -4.45
N TRP A 269 -11.21 -4.72 -3.77
CA TRP A 269 -10.69 -5.13 -2.46
C TRP A 269 -9.17 -5.37 -2.49
N ASP A 270 -8.67 -6.12 -3.45
CA ASP A 270 -7.24 -6.45 -3.52
C ASP A 270 -6.38 -5.19 -3.69
N THR A 271 -6.85 -4.24 -4.50
CA THR A 271 -6.22 -2.91 -4.64
C THR A 271 -6.20 -2.14 -3.33
N GLN A 272 -7.30 -2.16 -2.57
CA GLN A 272 -7.38 -1.51 -1.26
C GLN A 272 -6.43 -2.18 -0.25
N ALA A 273 -6.44 -3.51 -0.16
CA ALA A 273 -5.59 -4.28 0.72
C ALA A 273 -4.09 -4.03 0.44
N LEU A 274 -3.69 -4.09 -0.83
CA LEU A 274 -2.31 -3.82 -1.25
C LEU A 274 -1.90 -2.36 -1.05
N SER A 275 -2.84 -1.42 -1.17
CA SER A 275 -2.61 -0.01 -0.82
C SER A 275 -2.31 0.16 0.67
N CYS A 276 -3.01 -0.56 1.55
CA CYS A 276 -2.71 -0.54 2.98
C CYS A 276 -1.30 -1.09 3.29
N GLN A 277 -0.88 -2.15 2.59
CA GLN A 277 0.48 -2.67 2.70
C GLN A 277 1.53 -1.66 2.23
N ALA A 278 1.31 -1.00 1.09
CA ALA A 278 2.23 0.00 0.57
C ALA A 278 2.34 1.23 1.49
N LEU A 279 1.23 1.66 2.11
CA LEU A 279 1.25 2.72 3.12
C LEU A 279 2.08 2.33 4.35
N LEU A 280 1.96 1.09 4.82
CA LEU A 280 2.78 0.57 5.90
C LEU A 280 4.27 0.56 5.49
N ILE A 281 4.60 0.03 4.30
CA ILE A 281 5.98 0.04 3.78
C ILE A 281 6.53 1.46 3.73
N HIS A 282 5.75 2.40 3.18
CA HIS A 282 6.14 3.81 3.11
C HIS A 282 6.48 4.38 4.49
N TYR A 283 5.61 4.12 5.48
CA TYR A 283 5.81 4.59 6.85
C TYR A 283 7.06 3.99 7.50
N LEU A 284 7.30 2.69 7.32
CA LEU A 284 8.46 2.01 7.88
C LEU A 284 9.77 2.54 7.29
N GLU A 285 9.79 2.81 5.98
CA GLU A 285 10.96 3.37 5.30
C GLU A 285 11.25 4.81 5.73
N ASP A 286 10.21 5.64 5.90
CA ASP A 286 10.34 6.99 6.45
C ASP A 286 10.86 6.98 7.90
N GLU A 287 10.39 6.06 8.75
CA GLU A 287 10.91 5.93 10.12
C GLU A 287 12.39 5.50 10.15
N GLU A 288 12.80 4.60 9.25
CA GLU A 288 14.19 4.16 9.14
C GLU A 288 15.11 5.29 8.67
N GLU A 289 14.67 6.11 7.72
CA GLU A 289 15.43 7.28 7.24
C GLU A 289 15.59 8.36 8.31
N LYS A 290 14.53 8.64 9.06
CA LYS A 290 14.58 9.58 10.19
C LYS A 290 15.51 9.10 11.31
N ARG A 291 15.59 7.78 11.55
CA ARG A 291 16.55 7.20 12.51
C ARG A 291 17.99 7.30 12.02
N GLY A 292 18.24 7.02 10.75
CA GLY A 292 19.58 7.13 10.15
C GLY A 292 20.08 8.58 10.11
N SER A 293 19.19 9.53 9.81
CA SER A 293 19.53 10.97 9.76
C SER A 293 19.82 11.59 11.13
N ASN A 294 19.32 10.97 12.21
CA ASN A 294 19.53 11.41 13.58
C ASN A 294 20.77 10.78 14.24
N GLN A 295 21.55 9.95 13.52
CA GLN A 295 22.86 9.52 13.99
C GLN A 295 23.88 10.59 13.60
N PRO A 296 24.63 11.18 14.55
CA PRO A 296 25.72 12.09 14.21
C PRO A 296 26.72 11.34 13.32
N ALA A 297 27.20 12.00 12.27
CA ALA A 297 28.32 11.50 11.48
C ALA A 297 29.51 11.36 12.45
N ASN A 298 29.93 10.11 12.69
CA ASN A 298 31.15 9.81 13.43
C ASN A 298 32.39 10.18 12.61
#